data_AF-A0A536FZC2-F1
#
_entry.id   AF-A0A536FZC2-F1
#
_cell.length_a   1.000
_cell.length_b   1.000
_cell.length_c   1.000
_cell.angle_alpha   90.00
_cell.angle_beta   90.00
_cell.angle_gamma   90.00
#
_symmetry.space_group_name_H-M   'P 1'
#
loop_
_entity.id
_entity.type
_entity.pdbx_description
1 polymer ?
#
loop_
_entity_poly.entity_id
_entity_poly.type
_entity_poly.pdbx_seq_one_letter_code
_entity_poly.pdbx_strand_id
1 'polypeptide(L)'
;MTGAPASGRVQTVLGPIDPSALGWTLPHEHTAIALWHVPNRWDYWELRRDEPVIVEELAAFRDARGGGIVDLTLDGVGRDPAWLAGLSRATGLHVVM
;
A
#
# COMPACT_ATOMS: atom_id res chain seq x y z
N MET A 1 -30.14 -1.48 -20.09
CA MET A 1 -29.43 -0.34 -19.47
C MET A 1 -27.95 -0.68 -19.39
N THR A 2 -27.18 -0.35 -20.43
CA THR A 2 -25.72 -0.46 -20.42
C THR A 2 -25.18 0.93 -20.12
N GLY A 3 -25.18 1.31 -18.84
CA GLY A 3 -24.46 2.51 -18.42
C GLY A 3 -22.97 2.25 -18.62
N ALA A 4 -22.28 3.16 -19.33
CA ALA A 4 -20.82 3.17 -19.31
C ALA A 4 -20.35 3.18 -17.85
N PRO A 5 -19.30 2.42 -17.47
CA PRO A 5 -18.78 2.49 -16.13
C PRO A 5 -18.48 3.96 -15.81
N ALA A 6 -18.91 4.43 -14.64
CA ALA A 6 -18.57 5.78 -14.19
C ALA A 6 -17.05 5.95 -14.31
N SER A 7 -16.60 7.05 -14.93
CA SER A 7 -15.19 7.40 -15.11
C SER A 7 -14.57 7.76 -13.75
N GLY A 8 -14.43 6.76 -12.88
CA GLY A 8 -13.78 6.89 -11.58
C GLY A 8 -12.27 7.01 -11.74
N ARG A 9 -11.63 7.79 -10.87
CA ARG A 9 -10.19 7.79 -10.68
C ARG A 9 -9.87 6.93 -9.46
N VAL A 10 -8.70 6.28 -9.45
CA VAL A 10 -8.17 5.68 -8.22
C VAL A 10 -7.30 6.72 -7.53
N GLN A 11 -7.64 7.08 -6.29
CA GLN A 11 -6.82 7.99 -5.51
C GLN A 11 -5.66 7.22 -4.88
N THR A 12 -4.44 7.56 -5.27
CA THR A 12 -3.21 7.04 -4.64
C THR A 12 -2.61 8.11 -3.72
N VAL A 13 -1.61 7.73 -2.93
CA VAL A 13 -0.84 8.64 -2.08
C VAL A 13 -0.04 9.69 -2.88
N LEU A 14 0.16 9.50 -4.19
CA LEU A 14 0.79 10.46 -5.10
C LEU A 14 -0.20 11.21 -6.00
N GLY A 15 -1.51 10.97 -5.82
CA GLY A 15 -2.57 11.63 -6.61
C GLY A 15 -3.50 10.65 -7.34
N PRO A 16 -4.52 11.17 -8.03
CA PRO A 16 -5.46 10.36 -8.79
C PRO A 16 -4.80 9.76 -10.06
N ILE A 17 -5.09 8.49 -10.32
CA ILE A 17 -4.67 7.79 -11.56
C ILE A 17 -5.90 7.27 -12.32
N ASP A 18 -5.70 6.93 -13.59
CA ASP A 18 -6.67 6.14 -14.34
C ASP A 18 -6.73 4.70 -13.77
N PRO A 19 -7.91 4.08 -13.61
CA PRO A 19 -8.02 2.71 -13.11
C PRO A 19 -7.21 1.70 -13.92
N SER A 20 -7.04 1.91 -15.22
CA SER A 20 -6.22 1.02 -16.08
C SER A 20 -4.72 1.07 -15.75
N ALA A 21 -4.24 2.12 -15.07
CA ALA A 21 -2.85 2.25 -14.65
C ALA A 21 -2.51 1.37 -13.43
N LEU A 22 -3.50 0.91 -12.66
CA LEU A 22 -3.28 0.19 -11.40
C LEU A 22 -2.57 -1.15 -11.60
N GLY A 23 -2.78 -1.82 -12.74
CA GLY A 23 -2.13 -3.09 -13.08
C GLY A 23 -2.47 -4.23 -12.12
N TRP A 24 -1.58 -5.21 -12.02
CA TRP A 24 -1.72 -6.29 -11.04
C TRP A 24 -1.59 -5.73 -9.62
N THR A 25 -2.67 -5.84 -8.84
CA THR A 25 -2.78 -5.17 -7.55
C THR A 25 -2.96 -6.16 -6.41
N LEU A 26 -2.21 -5.95 -5.33
CA LEU A 26 -2.47 -6.61 -4.05
C LEU A 26 -3.47 -5.75 -3.24
N PRO A 27 -4.71 -6.22 -3.01
CA PRO A 27 -5.79 -5.37 -2.51
C PRO A 27 -5.84 -5.22 -0.98
N HIS A 28 -4.96 -5.93 -0.25
CA HIS A 28 -4.91 -5.87 1.21
C HIS A 28 -3.47 -6.14 1.67
N GLU A 29 -2.72 -5.07 1.90
CA GLU A 29 -1.37 -5.15 2.44
C GLU A 29 -1.21 -4.24 3.66
N HIS A 30 -0.13 -4.46 4.40
CA HIS A 30 0.33 -3.57 5.48
C HIS A 30 1.84 -3.40 5.37
N THR A 31 2.31 -2.22 4.96
CA THR A 31 3.75 -1.96 4.85
C THR A 31 4.41 -1.75 6.20
N ALA A 32 3.67 -1.28 7.20
CA ALA A 32 4.07 -1.26 8.60
C ALA A 32 2.80 -1.22 9.47
N ILE A 33 2.81 -1.87 10.64
CA ILE A 33 1.64 -1.83 11.54
C ILE A 33 2.09 -1.81 13.01
N ALA A 34 1.41 -1.00 13.82
CA ALA A 34 1.66 -0.84 15.24
C ALA A 34 0.55 -1.50 16.06
N LEU A 35 0.73 -2.78 16.40
CA LEU A 35 -0.26 -3.57 17.17
C LEU A 35 0.06 -3.70 18.67
N TRP A 36 1.10 -3.03 19.16
CA TRP A 36 1.61 -3.15 20.53
C TRP A 36 0.58 -2.83 21.63
N HIS A 37 -0.43 -2.03 21.30
CA HIS A 37 -1.51 -1.66 22.21
C HIS A 37 -2.69 -2.65 22.19
N VAL A 38 -2.68 -3.63 21.27
CA VAL A 38 -3.74 -4.64 21.15
C VAL A 38 -3.44 -5.79 22.11
N PRO A 39 -4.36 -6.15 23.02
CA PRO A 39 -4.18 -7.28 23.91
C PRO A 39 -3.86 -8.56 23.14
N ASN A 40 -2.86 -9.31 23.61
CA ASN A 40 -2.40 -10.58 23.03
C ASN A 40 -1.82 -10.48 21.60
N ARG A 41 -1.21 -9.35 21.23
CA ARG A 41 -0.51 -9.17 19.94
C ARG A 41 0.95 -8.75 20.08
N TRP A 42 1.59 -9.17 21.17
CA TRP A 42 2.99 -8.87 21.47
C TRP A 42 3.98 -9.62 20.57
N ASP A 43 3.52 -10.66 19.89
CA ASP A 43 4.25 -11.53 18.95
C ASP A 43 4.33 -10.95 17.53
N TYR A 44 3.60 -9.87 17.23
CA TYR A 44 3.61 -9.17 15.94
C TYR A 44 4.82 -8.24 15.76
N TRP A 45 6.00 -8.70 16.18
CA TRP A 45 7.21 -7.89 16.19
C TRP A 45 7.87 -7.74 14.83
N GLU A 46 7.53 -8.59 13.86
CA GLU A 46 8.17 -8.67 12.54
C GLU A 46 7.64 -7.60 11.58
N LEU A 47 6.44 -7.06 11.82
CA LEU A 47 5.84 -5.99 11.00
C LEU A 47 6.35 -4.60 11.40
N ARG A 48 7.67 -4.48 11.54
CA ARG A 48 8.33 -3.20 11.85
C ARG A 48 8.44 -2.33 10.61
N ARG A 49 8.61 -1.05 10.85
CA ARG A 49 8.87 -0.03 9.82
C ARG A 49 10.35 -0.04 9.41
N ASP A 50 10.83 -1.19 8.93
CA ASP A 50 12.20 -1.39 8.42
C ASP A 50 12.25 -1.09 6.93
N GLU A 51 12.56 0.16 6.59
CA GLU A 51 12.45 0.68 5.21
C GLU A 51 13.26 -0.13 4.18
N PRO A 52 14.54 -0.48 4.41
CA PRO A 52 15.28 -1.32 3.46
C PRO A 52 14.58 -2.63 3.11
N VAL A 53 14.08 -3.37 4.12
CA VAL A 53 13.39 -4.65 3.91
C VAL A 53 12.09 -4.44 3.14
N ILE A 54 11.31 -3.43 3.52
CA ILE A 54 10.01 -3.17 2.89
C ILE A 54 10.19 -2.74 1.44
N VAL A 55 11.18 -1.88 1.15
CA VAL A 55 11.48 -1.46 -0.21
C VAL A 55 11.96 -2.65 -1.05
N GLU A 56 12.77 -3.55 -0.50
CA GLU A 56 13.22 -4.77 -1.19
C GLU A 56 12.04 -5.69 -1.57
N GLU A 57 11.16 -6.00 -0.61
CA GLU A 57 9.98 -6.84 -0.85
C GLU A 57 9.02 -6.23 -1.88
N LEU A 58 8.76 -4.92 -1.79
CA LEU A 58 7.93 -4.20 -2.75
C LEU A 58 8.59 -4.10 -4.13
N ALA A 59 9.91 -3.95 -4.19
CA ALA A 59 10.65 -3.98 -5.44
C ALA A 59 10.58 -5.36 -6.10
N ALA A 60 10.63 -6.45 -5.33
CA ALA A 60 10.44 -7.80 -5.85
C ALA A 60 9.04 -7.97 -6.47
N PHE A 61 7.99 -7.44 -5.83
CA PHE A 61 6.65 -7.43 -6.43
C PHE A 61 6.60 -6.60 -7.71
N ARG A 62 7.25 -5.43 -7.73
CA ARG A 62 7.35 -4.59 -8.93
C ARG A 62 8.06 -5.32 -10.07
N ASP A 63 9.15 -6.02 -9.80
CA ASP A 63 9.92 -6.81 -10.77
C ASP A 63 9.08 -7.97 -11.33
N ALA A 64 8.20 -8.54 -10.51
CA ALA A 64 7.16 -9.50 -10.92
C ALA A 64 6.00 -8.84 -11.72
N ARG A 65 6.14 -7.58 -12.13
CA ARG A 65 5.13 -6.77 -12.86
C ARG A 65 3.94 -6.33 -12.03
N GLY A 66 4.09 -6.30 -10.70
CA GLY A 66 3.15 -5.63 -9.80
C GLY A 66 2.93 -4.16 -10.20
N GLY A 67 1.67 -3.75 -10.22
CA GLY A 67 1.26 -2.39 -10.55
C GLY A 67 0.98 -1.54 -9.32
N GLY A 68 0.35 -2.12 -8.30
CA GLY A 68 0.06 -1.39 -7.07
C GLY A 68 -0.33 -2.25 -5.88
N ILE A 69 -0.43 -1.60 -4.72
CA ILE A 69 -0.90 -2.19 -3.47
C ILE A 69 -1.96 -1.27 -2.84
N VAL A 70 -2.83 -1.86 -2.03
CA VAL A 70 -3.72 -1.12 -1.12
C VAL A 70 -3.25 -1.37 0.30
N ASP A 71 -2.71 -0.34 0.95
CA ASP A 71 -2.28 -0.41 2.34
C ASP A 71 -3.48 -0.12 3.25
N LEU A 72 -3.92 -1.14 3.99
CA LEU A 72 -5.08 -1.05 4.89
C LEU A 72 -4.69 -0.73 6.34
N THR A 73 -3.51 -0.15 6.55
CA THR A 73 -3.11 0.33 7.88
C THR A 73 -3.99 1.52 8.25
N LEU A 74 -4.76 1.39 9.33
CA LEU A 74 -5.70 2.39 9.81
C LEU A 74 -5.06 3.33 10.84
N ASP A 75 -5.72 4.44 11.16
CA ASP A 75 -5.20 5.43 12.14
C ASP A 75 -4.85 4.80 13.48
N GLY A 76 -5.67 3.86 13.96
CA GLY A 76 -5.44 3.19 15.25
C GLY A 76 -4.19 2.30 15.26
N VAL A 77 -3.66 1.92 14.11
CA VAL A 77 -2.57 0.94 13.99
C VAL A 77 -1.37 1.49 13.21
N GLY A 78 -1.23 2.81 13.14
CA GLY A 78 0.00 3.46 12.66
C GLY A 78 -0.01 3.92 11.20
N ARG A 79 -1.17 4.26 10.64
CA ARG A 79 -1.26 4.86 9.29
C ARG A 79 -0.36 6.09 9.16
N ASP A 80 0.40 6.15 8.07
CA ASP A 80 1.28 7.27 7.75
C ASP A 80 1.28 7.56 6.24
N PRO A 81 0.59 8.61 5.78
CA PRO A 81 0.54 8.95 4.36
C PRO A 81 1.91 9.35 3.77
N ALA A 82 2.78 9.98 4.57
CA ALA A 82 4.08 10.44 4.10
C ALA A 82 5.04 9.26 3.87
N TRP A 83 4.97 8.27 4.76
CA TRP A 83 5.63 6.97 4.60
C TRP A 83 5.25 6.29 3.28
N LEU A 84 3.95 6.11 3.05
CA LEU A 84 3.43 5.42 1.87
C LEU A 84 3.82 6.17 0.59
N ALA A 85 3.82 7.51 0.62
CA ALA A 85 4.31 8.32 -0.49
C ALA A 85 5.82 8.12 -0.73
N GLY A 86 6.62 7.92 0.32
CA GLY A 86 8.02 7.53 0.23
C GLY A 86 8.22 6.19 -0.45
N LEU A 87 7.52 5.15 0.02
CA LEU A 87 7.56 3.80 -0.57
C LEU A 87 7.10 3.78 -2.03
N SER A 88 6.02 4.50 -2.36
CA SER A 88 5.52 4.62 -3.73
C SER A 88 6.57 5.23 -4.65
N ARG A 89 7.29 6.27 -4.20
CA ARG A 89 8.39 6.88 -4.96
C ARG A 89 9.60 5.95 -5.10
N ALA A 90 9.97 5.24 -4.03
CA ALA A 90 11.14 4.38 -4.01
C ALA A 90 10.98 3.14 -4.90
N THR A 91 9.76 2.59 -4.98
CA THR A 91 9.49 1.31 -5.64
C THR A 91 8.82 1.48 -7.02
N GLY A 92 8.22 2.64 -7.28
CA GLY A 92 7.43 2.87 -8.49
C GLY A 92 6.07 2.15 -8.49
N LEU A 93 5.65 1.57 -7.37
CA LEU A 93 4.30 1.01 -7.21
C LEU A 93 3.28 2.13 -6.95
N HIS A 94 2.06 1.94 -7.47
CA HIS A 94 0.90 2.72 -7.05
C HIS A 94 0.47 2.26 -5.66
N VAL A 95 0.37 3.19 -4.70
CA VAL A 95 -0.07 2.87 -3.33
C VAL A 95 -1.38 3.59 -3.04
N VAL A 96 -2.42 2.81 -2.76
CA VAL A 96 -3.71 3.29 -2.24
C VAL A 96 -3.69 3.16 -0.73
N MET A 97 -4.27 4.15 -0.03
CA MET A 97 -4.36 4.22 1.43
C MET A 97 -5.82 4.48 1.84
#